data_AF-A0A9E4EJJ0-F1
#
_entry.id   AF-A0A9E4EJJ0-F1
#
_cell.length_a   1.000
_cell.length_b   1.000
_cell.length_c   1.000
_cell.angle_alpha   90.00
_cell.angle_beta   90.00
_cell.angle_gamma   90.00
#
_symmetry.space_group_name_H-M   'P 1'
#
loop_
_entity.id
_entity.type
_entity.pdbx_description
1 polymer ?
#
loop_
_entity_poly.entity_id
_entity_poly.type
_entity_poly.pdbx_seq_one_letter_code
_entity_poly.pdbx_strand_id
1 'polypeptide(L)' 'HSGFPDLTVVYGPGHYEFVEVKGPGDQLQIHQRLWIEALERRRLPVRVLRYRCA' A
#
# COMPACT_ATOMS: atom_id res chain seq x y z
N HIS A 1 2.29 2.33 16.36
CA HIS A 1 1.98 1.15 15.54
C HIS A 1 1.22 1.61 14.30
N SER A 2 1.91 2.17 13.31
CA SER A 2 1.24 2.78 12.15
C SER A 2 2.17 2.74 10.95
N GLY A 3 1.64 2.39 9.77
CA GLY A 3 2.41 2.30 8.53
C GLY A 3 2.17 1.09 7.65
N PHE A 4 1.41 0.11 8.13
CA PHE A 4 0.93 -0.94 7.24
C PHE A 4 -0.01 -0.33 6.18
N PRO A 5 -0.03 -0.85 4.93
CA PRO A 5 -0.86 -0.30 3.87
C PRO A 5 -2.34 -0.12 4.26
N ASP A 6 -2.93 0.98 3.82
CA ASP A 6 -4.31 1.38 4.16
C ASP A 6 -5.35 0.30 3.87
N LEU A 7 -5.20 -0.42 2.75
CA LEU A 7 -6.18 -1.41 2.29
C LEU A 7 -5.54 -2.79 2.10
N THR A 8 -6.34 -3.81 2.36
CA THR A 8 -6.15 -5.18 1.83
C THR A 8 -7.30 -5.47 0.89
N VAL A 9 -7.00 -5.63 -0.40
CA VAL A 9 -8.00 -5.91 -1.43
C VAL A 9 -7.97 -7.41 -1.71
N VAL A 10 -9.11 -8.08 -1.60
CA VAL A 10 -9.25 -9.52 -1.86
C VAL A 10 -10.17 -9.73 -3.05
N TYR A 11 -9.66 -10.32 -4.12
CA TYR A 11 -10.40 -10.60 -5.35
C TYR A 11 -10.95 -12.03 -5.40
N GLY A 12 -10.44 -12.91 -4.54
CA GLY A 12 -10.80 -14.32 -4.47
C GLY A 12 -9.73 -15.13 -3.74
N PRO A 13 -9.89 -16.46 -3.66
CA PRO A 13 -8.94 -17.33 -2.98
C PRO A 13 -7.52 -17.16 -3.53
N GLY A 14 -6.58 -16.78 -2.66
CA GLY A 14 -5.17 -16.58 -3.01
C GLY A 14 -4.86 -15.35 -3.87
N HIS A 15 -5.86 -14.57 -4.28
CA HIS A 15 -5.67 -13.36 -5.08
C HIS A 15 -6.03 -12.12 -4.25
N TYR A 16 -4.99 -11.42 -3.82
CA TYR A 16 -5.11 -10.21 -2.99
C TYR A 16 -3.96 -9.25 -3.27
N GLU A 17 -4.10 -8.02 -2.80
CA GLU A 17 -3.00 -7.04 -2.74
C GLU A 17 -3.13 -6.13 -1.52
N PHE A 18 -2.01 -5.58 -1.08
CA PHE A 18 -1.97 -4.46 -0.14
C PHE A 18 -1.88 -3.15 -0.90
N VAL A 19 -2.67 -2.14 -0.51
CA VAL A 19 -2.70 -0.85 -1.21
C VAL A 19 -2.53 0.27 -0.20
N GLU A 20 -1.50 1.08 -0.42
CA GLU A 20 -1.30 2.35 0.28
C GLU A 20 -1.90 3.47 -0.58
N VAL A 21 -2.82 4.25 -0.03
CA VAL A 21 -3.54 5.30 -0.75
C VAL A 21 -2.92 6.65 -0.45
N LYS A 22 -2.74 7.46 -1.51
CA LYS A 22 -2.26 8.84 -1.38
C LYS A 22 -3.17 9.80 -2.12
N GLY A 23 -3.67 10.78 -1.37
CA GLY A 23 -4.40 11.91 -1.92
C GLY A 23 -3.48 12.95 -2.58
N PRO A 24 -4.07 13.99 -3.17
CA PRO A 24 -3.33 15.13 -3.71
C PRO A 24 -2.42 15.77 -2.64
N GLY A 25 -1.14 15.95 -2.97
CA GLY A 25 -0.14 16.51 -2.05
C GLY A 25 0.40 15.54 -0.99
N ASP A 26 -0.24 14.38 -0.79
CA ASP A 26 0.19 13.42 0.22
C ASP A 26 1.44 12.63 -0.23
N GLN A 27 2.40 12.54 0.69
CA GLN A 27 3.69 11.92 0.48
C GLN A 27 3.80 10.64 1.29
N LEU A 28 4.59 9.71 0.76
CA LEU A 28 4.81 8.44 1.43
C LEU A 28 5.67 8.66 2.68
N GLN A 29 5.15 8.29 3.86
CA GLN A 29 5.88 8.46 5.12
C GLN A 29 6.98 7.41 5.25
N ILE A 30 8.01 7.67 6.08
CA ILE A 30 9.16 6.77 6.23
C ILE A 30 8.73 5.37 6.69
N HIS A 31 7.84 5.29 7.67
CA HIS A 31 7.37 4.01 8.19
C HIS A 31 6.53 3.23 7.15
N GLN A 32 5.82 3.93 6.25
CA GLN A 32 5.09 3.30 5.15
C GLN A 32 6.05 2.72 4.10
N ARG A 33 7.13 3.46 3.77
CA ARG A 33 8.20 2.96 2.88
C ARG A 33 8.82 1.67 3.42
N LEU A 34 9.10 1.61 4.72
CA LEU A 34 9.67 0.43 5.36
C LEU A 34 8.74 -0.79 5.27
N TRP A 35 7.43 -0.57 5.39
CA TRP A 35 6.44 -1.64 5.22
C TRP A 35 6.34 -2.11 3.77
N ILE A 36 6.29 -1.20 2.81
CA ILE A 36 6.28 -1.53 1.39
C ILE A 36 7.51 -2.36 1.02
N GLU A 37 8.71 -1.93 1.42
CA GLU A 37 9.94 -2.68 1.19
C GLU A 37 9.93 -4.05 1.87
N ALA A 38 9.38 -4.15 3.09
CA ALA A 38 9.25 -5.43 3.79
C ALA A 38 8.29 -6.40 3.09
N LEU A 39 7.21 -5.91 2.49
CA LEU A 39 6.24 -6.70 1.71
C LEU A 39 6.84 -7.14 0.38
N GLU A 40 7.47 -6.20 -0.35
CA GLU A 40 8.15 -6.47 -1.62
C GLU A 40 9.25 -7.54 -1.46
N ARG A 41 10.09 -7.43 -0.43
CA ARG A 41 11.13 -8.44 -0.13
C ARG A 41 10.57 -9.84 0.11
N ARG A 42 9.33 -9.92 0.62
CA ARG A 42 8.62 -11.19 0.84
C ARG A 42 7.80 -11.64 -0.37
N ARG A 43 7.88 -10.90 -1.49
CA ARG A 43 7.07 -11.12 -2.70
C ARG A 43 5.57 -11.07 -2.41
N LEU A 44 5.17 -10.26 -1.44
CA LEU A 44 3.77 -10.00 -1.15
C LEU A 44 3.29 -8.84 -2.03
N PRO A 45 2.14 -8.98 -2.72
CA PRO A 45 1.64 -7.96 -3.63
C PRO A 45 1.31 -6.67 -2.88
N VAL A 46 1.96 -5.59 -3.25
CA VAL A 46 1.75 -4.25 -2.67
C VAL A 46 1.86 -3.18 -3.75
N ARG A 47 1.04 -2.12 -3.67
CA ARG A 47 1.17 -0.95 -4.54
C ARG A 47 0.78 0.35 -3.84
N VAL A 48 1.22 1.47 -4.41
CA VAL A 48 0.77 2.81 -4.01
C VAL A 48 -0.26 3.32 -5.03
N LEU A 49 -1.48 3.62 -4.56
CA LEU A 49 -2.53 4.22 -5.38
C LEU A 49 -2.57 5.73 -5.12
N ARG A 50 -2.36 6.53 -6.17
CA ARG A 50 -2.54 7.99 -6.11
C ARG A 50 -3.84 8.37 -6.79
N TYR A 51 -4.75 9.01 -6.05
CA TYR A 51 -5.97 9.57 -6.64
C TYR A 51 -5.87 11.09 -6.76
N ARG A 52 -6.67 11.63 -7.69
CA ARG A 52 -6.84 13.07 -7.88
C ARG A 52 -8.34 13.37 -7.73
N CYS A 53 -8.69 14.42 -7.02
CA CYS A 53 -10.02 15.00 -7.14
C CYS A 53 -10.07 15.80 -8.45
N ALA A 54 -11.16 15.63 -9.20
CA ALA A 54 -11.45 16.39 -10.41
C ALA A 54 -11.86 17.82 -10.07
#